data_AF-A0AAD1Y206-F1
#
_entry.id   AF-A0AAD1Y206-F1
#
_cell.length_a   1.000
_cell.length_b   1.000
_cell.length_c   1.000
_cell.angle_alpha   90.00
_cell.angle_beta   90.00
_cell.angle_gamma   90.00
#
_symmetry.space_group_name_H-M   'P 1'
#
loop_
_entity.id
_entity.type
_entity.pdbx_description
1 polymer ?
#
loop_
_entity_poly.entity_id
_entity_poly.type
_entity_poly.pdbx_seq_one_letter_code
_entity_poly.pdbx_strand_id
1 'polypeptide(L)'
;MALFLRGKYIGFYKTGTFEAVKDVFRFGKSAENKVSLEITRKDPKTILGKFLKLESNKMTLHPLDDSEPRQGGKVTVNRLHFDVRTLTFKSQTLYGIYGDDFVQFAEFNGSSSPLDDEERLLKITESIDDSDDIITKSTFRFENDTLSYAHEVNEKFVDPELVSEVAENQLIFSPETTWGERLFYGVGNQNM
;
A
#
# COMPACT_ATOMS: atom_id res chain seq x y z
N MET A 1 17.88 -3.85 10.19
CA MET A 1 16.40 -3.90 10.11
C MET A 1 15.88 -2.46 9.95
N ALA A 2 16.20 -1.86 8.81
CA ALA A 2 15.77 -0.52 8.40
C ALA A 2 14.55 -0.54 7.46
N LEU A 3 14.10 -1.74 7.07
CA LEU A 3 13.40 -1.95 5.80
C LEU A 3 11.89 -1.68 5.76
N PHE A 4 11.35 -1.23 6.88
CA PHE A 4 10.14 -0.43 6.85
C PHE A 4 10.52 0.83 7.58
N LEU A 5 10.74 1.90 6.84
CA LEU A 5 10.88 3.19 7.47
C LEU A 5 9.60 3.40 8.27
N ARG A 6 9.72 3.26 9.59
CA ARG A 6 8.58 3.46 10.47
C ARG A 6 8.19 4.92 10.35
N GLY A 7 6.90 5.14 10.28
CA GLY A 7 6.38 6.48 10.22
C GLY A 7 5.37 6.65 9.12
N LYS A 8 5.09 7.92 8.88
CA LYS A 8 3.98 8.35 8.08
C LYS A 8 4.51 8.96 6.80
N TYR A 9 3.95 8.51 5.69
CA TYR A 9 4.31 8.91 4.35
C TYR A 9 3.07 9.45 3.65
N ILE A 10 3.25 10.45 2.81
CA ILE A 10 2.17 11.08 2.07
C ILE A 10 2.50 11.01 0.58
N GLY A 11 1.60 10.41 -0.17
CA GLY A 11 1.63 10.42 -1.64
C GLY A 11 0.64 11.43 -2.18
N PHE A 12 1.07 12.21 -3.18
CA PHE A 12 0.21 13.09 -3.96
C PHE A 12 0.34 12.70 -5.42
N TYR A 13 -0.70 12.10 -5.98
CA TYR A 13 -0.68 11.62 -7.35
C TYR A 13 -2.04 11.77 -8.03
N LYS A 14 -2.02 11.72 -9.35
CA LYS A 14 -3.21 11.64 -10.19
C LYS A 14 -3.67 10.19 -10.23
N THR A 15 -4.99 9.97 -10.17
CA THR A 15 -5.59 8.65 -10.11
C THR A 15 -6.87 8.66 -10.94
N GLY A 16 -6.85 8.00 -12.10
CA GLY A 16 -7.96 8.02 -13.05
C GLY A 16 -8.39 9.44 -13.44
N THR A 17 -9.66 9.76 -13.19
CA THR A 17 -10.26 11.08 -13.45
C THR A 17 -9.91 12.13 -12.37
N PHE A 18 -9.34 11.73 -11.25
CA PHE A 18 -9.01 12.61 -10.13
C PHE A 18 -7.61 13.21 -10.30
N GLU A 19 -7.54 14.53 -10.42
CA GLU A 19 -6.31 15.28 -10.69
C GLU A 19 -5.31 15.29 -9.51
N ALA A 20 -5.81 15.12 -8.30
CA ALA A 20 -4.96 15.03 -7.11
C ALA A 20 -5.67 14.14 -6.10
N VAL A 21 -5.00 13.08 -5.63
CA VAL A 21 -5.41 12.24 -4.52
C VAL A 21 -4.33 12.31 -3.46
N LYS A 22 -4.73 12.37 -2.19
CA LYS A 22 -3.82 12.33 -1.06
C LYS A 22 -3.95 10.99 -0.35
N ASP A 23 -2.91 10.18 -0.44
CA ASP A 23 -2.79 8.96 0.32
C ASP A 23 -1.85 9.16 1.49
N VAL A 24 -2.26 8.69 2.66
CA VAL A 24 -1.45 8.66 3.88
C VAL A 24 -1.15 7.21 4.19
N PHE A 25 0.13 6.85 4.10
CA PHE A 25 0.65 5.53 4.44
C PHE A 25 1.26 5.61 5.84
N ARG A 26 0.91 4.69 6.73
CA ARG A 26 1.55 4.54 8.04
C ARG A 26 2.17 3.17 8.15
N PHE A 27 3.49 3.13 8.21
CA PHE A 27 4.24 1.91 8.43
C PHE A 27 4.56 1.75 9.91
N GLY A 28 4.19 0.60 10.46
CA GLY A 28 4.49 0.21 11.83
C GLY A 28 5.08 -1.20 11.86
N LYS A 29 5.95 -1.46 12.84
CA LYS A 29 6.38 -2.83 13.16
C LYS A 29 5.46 -3.38 14.24
N SER A 30 4.82 -4.51 13.98
CA SER A 30 3.98 -5.19 14.98
C SER A 30 4.74 -6.29 15.73
N ALA A 31 5.56 -7.08 15.01
CA ALA A 31 6.42 -8.13 15.58
C ALA A 31 7.68 -8.30 14.71
N GLU A 32 8.59 -9.22 15.04
CA GLU A 32 9.84 -9.42 14.29
C GLU A 32 9.64 -9.59 12.78
N ASN A 33 8.66 -10.40 12.38
CA ASN A 33 8.31 -10.67 10.98
C ASN A 33 6.92 -10.13 10.58
N LYS A 34 6.37 -9.19 11.36
CA LYS A 34 5.03 -8.63 11.10
C LYS A 34 5.08 -7.11 11.01
N VAL A 35 4.54 -6.61 9.92
CA VAL A 35 4.49 -5.19 9.58
C VAL A 35 3.04 -4.80 9.41
N SER A 36 2.66 -3.66 9.99
CA SER A 36 1.37 -3.04 9.75
C SER A 36 1.55 -1.90 8.77
N LEU A 37 0.75 -1.90 7.72
CA LEU A 37 0.60 -0.79 6.80
C LEU A 37 -0.85 -0.31 6.86
N GLU A 38 -1.05 0.92 7.29
CA GLU A 38 -2.35 1.58 7.16
C GLU A 38 -2.30 2.54 5.98
N ILE A 39 -3.28 2.45 5.07
CA ILE A 39 -3.45 3.36 3.94
C ILE A 39 -4.77 4.10 4.11
N THR A 40 -4.69 5.41 4.30
CA THR A 40 -5.85 6.29 4.25
C THR A 40 -5.84 7.04 2.94
N ARG A 41 -6.78 6.73 2.05
CA ARG A 41 -6.96 7.46 0.78
C ARG A 41 -8.02 8.53 0.94
N LYS A 42 -7.63 9.79 0.75
CA LYS A 42 -8.52 10.94 0.81
C LYS A 42 -8.46 11.71 -0.52
N ASP A 43 -9.63 11.92 -1.12
CA ASP A 43 -9.78 12.88 -2.21
C ASP A 43 -9.76 14.32 -1.65
N PRO A 44 -8.84 15.19 -2.11
CA PRO A 44 -8.79 16.60 -1.74
C PRO A 44 -9.93 17.45 -2.29
N LYS A 45 -10.69 17.03 -3.32
CA LYS A 45 -11.66 17.92 -3.97
C LYS A 45 -12.96 18.17 -3.21
N THR A 46 -13.34 17.39 -2.18
CA THR A 46 -14.67 17.66 -1.60
C THR A 46 -14.89 17.16 -0.16
N ILE A 47 -15.16 18.12 0.75
CA ILE A 47 -15.69 17.88 2.10
C ILE A 47 -17.13 17.30 2.06
N LEU A 48 -17.81 17.37 0.90
CA LEU A 48 -19.18 16.88 0.67
C LEU A 48 -19.32 16.00 -0.60
N GLY A 49 -18.22 15.44 -1.10
CA GLY A 49 -18.15 14.79 -2.42
C GLY A 49 -16.97 13.80 -2.52
N LYS A 50 -17.15 12.67 -1.85
CA LYS A 50 -16.91 11.32 -2.38
C LYS A 50 -15.50 10.95 -2.90
N PHE A 51 -14.54 10.75 -1.99
CA PHE A 51 -13.79 9.48 -1.91
C PHE A 51 -13.04 9.37 -0.57
N LEU A 52 -13.55 8.55 0.33
CA LEU A 52 -12.81 8.10 1.51
C LEU A 52 -12.77 6.57 1.44
N LYS A 53 -11.60 6.02 1.09
CA LYS A 53 -11.31 4.60 1.21
C LYS A 53 -10.32 4.43 2.35
N LEU A 54 -10.75 3.69 3.36
CA LEU A 54 -9.89 3.32 4.48
C LEU A 54 -9.40 1.91 4.24
N GLU A 55 -8.10 1.71 4.25
CA GLU A 55 -7.47 0.42 4.03
C GLU A 55 -6.45 0.14 5.13
N SER A 56 -6.55 -1.03 5.74
CA SER A 56 -5.65 -1.53 6.76
C SER A 56 -5.08 -2.85 6.29
N ASN A 57 -3.77 -2.84 6.05
CA ASN A 57 -3.01 -3.97 5.55
C ASN A 57 -2.10 -4.50 6.66
N LYS A 58 -2.30 -5.75 7.05
CA LYS A 58 -1.38 -6.45 7.95
C LYS A 58 -0.52 -7.40 7.15
N MET A 59 0.76 -7.07 7.03
CA MET A 59 1.75 -7.83 6.29
C MET A 59 2.48 -8.80 7.23
N THR A 60 2.56 -10.05 6.80
CA THR A 60 3.35 -11.11 7.44
C THR A 60 4.43 -11.53 6.46
N LEU A 61 5.69 -11.42 6.88
CA LEU A 61 6.85 -11.77 6.08
C LEU A 61 7.24 -13.22 6.38
N HIS A 62 7.48 -13.97 5.31
CA HIS A 62 7.94 -15.35 5.34
C HIS A 62 9.32 -15.38 4.68
N PRO A 63 10.41 -15.22 5.46
CA PRO A 63 11.75 -15.21 4.91
C PRO A 63 12.10 -16.56 4.29
N LEU A 64 12.94 -16.54 3.25
CA LEU A 64 13.49 -17.78 2.67
C LEU A 64 14.48 -18.45 3.64
N ASP A 65 15.25 -17.63 4.37
CA ASP A 65 16.19 -18.06 5.39
C ASP A 65 15.92 -17.29 6.70
N ASP A 66 15.60 -18.02 7.76
CA ASP A 66 15.33 -17.46 9.09
C ASP A 66 16.56 -16.77 9.71
N SER A 67 17.78 -17.16 9.30
CA SER A 67 19.02 -16.56 9.77
C SER A 67 19.32 -15.22 9.11
N GLU A 68 18.86 -15.05 7.86
CA GLU A 68 19.01 -13.82 7.08
C GLU A 68 17.69 -13.35 6.48
N PRO A 69 16.71 -12.95 7.32
CA PRO A 69 15.35 -12.64 6.87
C PRO A 69 15.22 -11.40 5.97
N ARG A 70 16.34 -10.72 5.72
CA ARG A 70 16.47 -9.51 4.89
C ARG A 70 16.58 -9.82 3.41
N GLN A 71 17.26 -10.92 3.07
CA GLN A 71 17.57 -11.29 1.68
C GLN A 71 16.32 -11.50 0.81
N GLY A 72 15.15 -11.63 1.44
CA GLY A 72 13.87 -11.64 0.78
C GLY A 72 13.03 -12.85 1.17
N GLY A 73 11.85 -12.91 0.57
CA GLY A 73 10.94 -14.04 0.72
C GLY A 73 9.53 -13.71 0.30
N LYS A 74 8.59 -14.47 0.86
CA LYS A 74 7.18 -14.36 0.53
C LYS A 74 6.50 -13.39 1.50
N VAL A 75 5.48 -12.68 1.06
CA VAL A 75 4.66 -11.82 1.90
C VAL A 75 3.19 -12.18 1.78
N THR A 76 2.53 -12.25 2.94
CA THR A 76 1.08 -12.41 3.05
C THR A 76 0.50 -11.13 3.60
N VAL A 77 -0.48 -10.54 2.92
CA VAL A 77 -1.11 -9.28 3.34
C VAL A 77 -2.60 -9.50 3.57
N ASN A 78 -3.04 -9.33 4.81
CA ASN A 78 -4.46 -9.29 5.10
C ASN A 78 -4.95 -7.85 4.92
N ARG A 79 -5.65 -7.60 3.82
CA ARG A 79 -6.23 -6.31 3.45
C ARG A 79 -7.66 -6.22 3.93
N LEU A 80 -7.90 -5.29 4.84
CA LEU A 80 -9.21 -4.86 5.26
C LEU A 80 -9.50 -3.50 4.66
N HIS A 81 -10.55 -3.35 3.85
CA HIS A 81 -10.94 -2.04 3.36
C HIS A 81 -12.41 -1.74 3.56
N PHE A 82 -12.66 -0.47 3.83
CA PHE A 82 -13.99 0.12 3.92
C PHE A 82 -14.10 1.23 2.88
N ASP A 83 -15.05 1.06 1.97
CA ASP A 83 -15.41 2.07 0.99
C ASP A 83 -16.64 2.84 1.49
N VAL A 84 -16.44 4.14 1.80
CA VAL A 84 -17.50 5.01 2.29
C VAL A 84 -18.53 5.33 1.20
N ARG A 85 -18.17 5.27 -0.10
CA ARG A 85 -19.10 5.53 -1.21
C ARG A 85 -20.20 4.46 -1.26
N THR A 86 -19.80 3.21 -1.12
CA THR A 86 -20.70 2.05 -1.22
C THR A 86 -21.12 1.52 0.15
N LEU A 87 -20.54 2.03 1.24
CA LEU A 87 -20.67 1.50 2.60
C LEU A 87 -20.30 0.01 2.69
N THR A 88 -19.35 -0.42 1.86
CA THR A 88 -18.96 -1.83 1.74
C THR A 88 -17.70 -2.11 2.55
N PHE A 89 -17.73 -3.24 3.26
CA PHE A 89 -16.58 -3.78 3.95
C PHE A 89 -16.08 -5.03 3.22
N LYS A 90 -14.82 -5.07 2.83
CA LYS A 90 -14.20 -6.23 2.19
C LYS A 90 -12.91 -6.58 2.91
N SER A 91 -12.79 -7.85 3.26
CA SER A 91 -11.54 -8.45 3.73
C SER A 91 -11.04 -9.38 2.64
N GLN A 92 -9.78 -9.24 2.24
CA GLN A 92 -9.12 -10.23 1.39
C GLN A 92 -7.66 -10.42 1.77
N THR A 93 -7.14 -11.57 1.40
CA THR A 93 -5.73 -11.89 1.53
C THR A 93 -5.05 -11.66 0.19
N LEU A 94 -3.93 -10.94 0.21
CA LEU A 94 -3.05 -10.69 -0.91
C LEU A 94 -1.74 -11.44 -0.67
N TYR A 95 -1.06 -11.78 -1.74
CA TYR A 95 0.19 -12.54 -1.69
C TYR A 95 1.25 -11.88 -2.56
N GLY A 96 2.50 -12.10 -2.23
CA GLY A 96 3.58 -11.61 -3.07
C GLY A 96 4.95 -11.93 -2.52
N ILE A 97 5.91 -11.09 -2.91
CA ILE A 97 7.32 -11.25 -2.60
C ILE A 97 7.90 -9.95 -2.05
N TYR A 98 8.97 -10.07 -1.29
CA TYR A 98 9.76 -8.94 -0.85
C TYR A 98 11.24 -9.23 -1.02
N GLY A 99 12.01 -8.18 -1.22
CA GLY A 99 13.47 -8.20 -1.25
C GLY A 99 14.06 -7.16 -0.31
N ASP A 100 15.35 -6.89 -0.49
CA ASP A 100 16.08 -5.89 0.28
C ASP A 100 15.66 -4.44 -0.02
N ASP A 101 15.02 -4.18 -1.15
CA ASP A 101 14.71 -2.84 -1.65
C ASP A 101 13.28 -2.72 -2.18
N PHE A 102 12.47 -3.79 -2.13
CA PHE A 102 11.08 -3.73 -2.56
C PHE A 102 10.16 -4.68 -1.80
N VAL A 103 8.87 -4.35 -1.84
CA VAL A 103 7.78 -5.23 -1.43
C VAL A 103 6.70 -5.16 -2.50
N GLN A 104 6.37 -6.30 -3.10
CA GLN A 104 5.33 -6.43 -4.12
C GLN A 104 4.29 -7.43 -3.63
N PHE A 105 3.01 -7.05 -3.69
CA PHE A 105 1.91 -7.97 -3.37
C PHE A 105 0.70 -7.69 -4.25
N ALA A 106 -0.07 -8.75 -4.50
CA ALA A 106 -1.15 -8.76 -5.46
C ALA A 106 -2.38 -9.52 -4.97
N GLU A 107 -3.55 -9.11 -5.46
CA GLU A 107 -4.79 -9.86 -5.35
C GLU A 107 -4.84 -10.87 -6.49
N PHE A 108 -4.85 -12.16 -6.15
CA PHE A 108 -4.93 -13.23 -7.14
C PHE A 108 -6.38 -13.66 -7.37
N ASN A 109 -6.70 -13.98 -8.62
CA ASN A 109 -7.97 -14.53 -9.04
C ASN A 109 -8.00 -16.05 -8.80
N GLY A 110 -8.85 -16.53 -7.90
CA GLY A 110 -9.03 -17.95 -7.58
C GLY A 110 -9.01 -18.25 -6.09
N SER A 111 -9.50 -19.44 -5.70
CA SER A 111 -9.68 -19.83 -4.29
C SER A 111 -8.46 -20.52 -3.66
N SER A 112 -7.48 -20.96 -4.46
CA SER A 112 -6.26 -21.60 -3.96
C SER A 112 -5.21 -20.56 -3.56
N SER A 113 -4.50 -20.83 -2.47
CA SER A 113 -3.39 -20.00 -1.96
C SER A 113 -2.19 -20.05 -2.92
N PRO A 114 -1.80 -18.91 -3.53
CA PRO A 114 -0.58 -18.83 -4.36
C PRO A 114 0.73 -19.02 -3.57
N LEU A 115 0.71 -19.07 -2.23
CA LEU A 115 1.93 -19.32 -1.45
C LEU A 115 2.49 -20.73 -1.66
N ASP A 116 1.60 -21.68 -1.91
CA ASP A 116 1.93 -23.09 -2.10
C ASP A 116 2.29 -23.41 -3.57
N ASP A 117 2.09 -22.45 -4.48
CA ASP A 117 2.34 -22.55 -5.91
C ASP A 117 3.28 -21.41 -6.36
N GLU A 118 4.58 -21.71 -6.35
CA GLU A 118 5.63 -20.72 -6.62
C GLU A 118 5.57 -20.16 -8.03
N GLU A 119 5.18 -20.97 -9.02
CA GLU A 119 5.03 -20.52 -10.40
C GLU A 119 3.95 -19.46 -10.51
N ARG A 120 2.83 -19.66 -9.80
CA ARG A 120 1.74 -18.68 -9.76
C ARG A 120 2.13 -17.42 -9.00
N LEU A 121 2.92 -17.54 -7.92
CA LEU A 121 3.41 -16.39 -7.18
C LEU A 121 4.37 -15.53 -8.01
N LEU A 122 5.25 -16.16 -8.80
CA LEU A 122 6.27 -15.48 -9.61
C LEU A 122 5.67 -14.59 -10.70
N LYS A 123 4.43 -14.88 -11.16
CA LYS A 123 3.68 -14.02 -12.08
C LYS A 123 3.53 -12.57 -11.58
N ILE A 124 3.69 -12.32 -10.27
CA ILE A 124 3.68 -10.95 -9.73
C ILE A 124 4.79 -10.06 -10.29
N THR A 125 5.89 -10.68 -10.73
CA THR A 125 7.04 -9.97 -11.32
C THR A 125 6.81 -9.59 -12.78
N GLU A 126 5.83 -10.19 -13.42
CA GLU A 126 5.45 -9.93 -14.81
C GLU A 126 4.52 -8.71 -14.91
N SER A 127 4.29 -8.26 -16.15
CA SER A 127 3.31 -7.20 -16.42
C SER A 127 1.91 -7.66 -16.02
N ILE A 128 1.13 -6.78 -15.37
CA ILE A 128 -0.24 -7.13 -14.96
C ILE A 128 -1.13 -7.45 -16.16
N ASP A 129 -0.88 -6.81 -17.31
CA ASP A 129 -1.68 -6.95 -18.53
C ASP A 129 -1.57 -8.35 -19.16
N ASP A 130 -0.39 -8.97 -19.02
CA ASP A 130 -0.09 -10.31 -19.53
C ASP A 130 -0.57 -11.42 -18.58
N SER A 131 -0.96 -11.06 -17.35
CA SER A 131 -1.39 -11.99 -16.32
C SER A 131 -2.91 -12.07 -16.21
N ASP A 132 -3.48 -13.25 -16.42
CA ASP A 132 -4.91 -13.51 -16.19
C ASP A 132 -5.22 -13.90 -14.73
N ASP A 133 -4.17 -14.02 -13.90
CA ASP A 133 -4.27 -14.43 -12.51
C ASP A 133 -4.27 -13.26 -11.52
N ILE A 134 -3.87 -12.05 -11.93
CA ILE A 134 -3.69 -10.91 -11.03
C ILE A 134 -4.77 -9.87 -11.28
N ILE A 135 -5.48 -9.51 -10.21
CA ILE A 135 -6.56 -8.51 -10.20
C ILE A 135 -5.99 -7.11 -9.93
N THR A 136 -5.19 -6.98 -8.88
CA THR A 136 -4.49 -5.73 -8.53
C THR A 136 -3.10 -6.03 -8.01
N LYS A 137 -2.15 -5.14 -8.26
CA LYS A 137 -0.75 -5.24 -7.79
C LYS A 137 -0.35 -3.94 -7.10
N SER A 138 0.35 -4.06 -5.98
CA SER A 138 0.90 -2.94 -5.23
C SER A 138 2.39 -3.14 -5.05
N THR A 139 3.16 -2.12 -5.41
CA THR A 139 4.62 -2.13 -5.35
C THR A 139 5.09 -1.00 -4.47
N PHE A 140 5.90 -1.33 -3.48
CA PHE A 140 6.67 -0.38 -2.69
C PHE A 140 8.15 -0.59 -3.00
N ARG A 141 8.86 0.48 -3.34
CA ARG A 141 10.31 0.46 -3.58
C ARG A 141 11.02 1.39 -2.61
N PHE A 142 12.14 0.94 -2.08
CA PHE A 142 12.97 1.60 -1.08
C PHE A 142 14.35 1.86 -1.68
N GLU A 143 14.60 3.08 -2.13
CA GLU A 143 15.89 3.47 -2.71
C GLU A 143 16.41 4.73 -2.02
N ASN A 144 17.65 4.72 -1.52
CA ASN A 144 18.35 5.91 -1.01
C ASN A 144 17.53 6.77 -0.04
N ASP A 145 16.95 6.16 1.01
CA ASP A 145 16.06 6.78 2.01
C ASP A 145 14.72 7.32 1.46
N THR A 146 14.41 7.03 0.19
CA THR A 146 13.16 7.39 -0.45
C THR A 146 12.25 6.17 -0.60
N LEU A 147 10.95 6.40 -0.49
CA LEU A 147 9.93 5.36 -0.63
C LEU A 147 9.05 5.71 -1.83
N SER A 148 8.98 4.83 -2.82
CA SER A 148 8.10 4.96 -3.97
C SER A 148 6.94 3.97 -3.86
N TYR A 149 5.77 4.38 -4.34
CA TYR A 149 4.56 3.56 -4.39
C TYR A 149 3.98 3.54 -5.80
N ALA A 150 3.63 2.35 -6.26
CA ALA A 150 2.86 2.14 -7.49
C ALA A 150 1.70 1.17 -7.22
N HIS A 151 0.59 1.37 -7.93
CA HIS A 151 -0.57 0.51 -7.89
C HIS A 151 -1.09 0.25 -9.30
N GLU A 152 -1.00 -0.99 -9.73
CA GLU A 152 -1.46 -1.45 -11.04
C GLU A 152 -2.78 -2.19 -10.90
N VAL A 153 -3.69 -2.00 -11.87
CA VAL A 153 -5.04 -2.57 -11.87
C VAL A 153 -5.27 -3.29 -13.19
N ASN A 154 -5.77 -4.51 -13.12
CA ASN A 154 -6.16 -5.25 -14.31
C ASN A 154 -7.60 -4.88 -14.69
N GLU A 155 -7.77 -4.16 -15.80
CA GLU A 155 -9.07 -3.69 -16.30
C GLU A 155 -10.03 -4.85 -16.66
N LYS A 156 -9.51 -6.07 -16.88
CA LYS A 156 -10.34 -7.26 -17.12
C LYS A 156 -11.20 -7.64 -15.91
N PHE A 157 -10.71 -7.37 -14.70
CA PHE A 157 -11.34 -7.82 -13.45
C PHE A 157 -11.95 -6.70 -12.62
N VAL A 158 -11.46 -5.47 -12.76
CA VAL A 158 -11.87 -4.35 -11.93
C VAL A 158 -12.21 -3.15 -12.79
N ASP A 159 -13.31 -2.48 -12.43
CA ASP A 159 -13.71 -1.23 -13.03
C ASP A 159 -12.70 -0.11 -12.65
N PRO A 160 -12.02 0.53 -13.64
CA PRO A 160 -11.05 1.59 -13.39
C PRO A 160 -11.67 2.84 -12.72
N GLU A 161 -12.99 3.01 -12.76
CA GLU A 161 -13.70 4.06 -12.01
C GLU A 161 -13.79 3.78 -10.51
N LEU A 162 -13.71 2.50 -10.09
CA LEU A 162 -13.80 2.09 -8.68
C LEU A 162 -12.42 1.90 -8.07
N VAL A 163 -11.49 1.30 -8.82
CA VAL A 163 -10.11 1.12 -8.41
C VAL A 163 -9.22 1.66 -9.51
N SER A 164 -8.58 2.78 -9.21
CA SER A 164 -7.80 3.50 -10.17
C SER A 164 -6.31 3.24 -9.97
N GLU A 165 -5.61 3.17 -11.09
CA GLU A 165 -4.15 3.02 -11.16
C GLU A 165 -3.44 4.21 -10.50
N VAL A 166 -2.25 3.92 -9.96
CA VAL A 166 -1.31 4.90 -9.44
C VAL A 166 0.04 4.62 -10.08
N ALA A 167 0.45 5.51 -10.98
CA ALA A 167 1.80 5.51 -11.53
C ALA A 167 2.84 5.66 -10.41
N GLU A 168 4.03 5.09 -10.60
CA GLU A 168 5.10 5.13 -9.61
C GLU A 168 5.36 6.56 -9.14
N ASN A 169 5.16 6.79 -7.83
CA ASN A 169 5.32 8.10 -7.24
C ASN A 169 6.07 8.04 -5.92
N GLN A 170 6.96 9.01 -5.73
CA GLN A 170 7.75 9.13 -4.52
C GLN A 170 6.88 9.69 -3.38
N LEU A 171 6.95 9.02 -2.23
CA LEU A 171 6.24 9.42 -1.03
C LEU A 171 7.07 10.39 -0.20
N ILE A 172 6.39 11.38 0.36
CA ILE A 172 6.98 12.41 1.22
C ILE A 172 6.88 11.93 2.67
N PHE A 173 8.03 11.85 3.36
CA PHE A 173 8.04 11.59 4.80
C PHE A 173 7.36 12.74 5.55
N SER A 174 6.38 12.41 6.39
CA SER A 174 5.64 13.36 7.23
C SER A 174 5.87 12.98 8.69
N PRO A 175 6.69 13.72 9.44
CA PRO A 175 6.82 13.47 10.86
C PRO A 175 5.46 13.61 11.53
N GLU A 176 5.14 12.70 12.46
CA GLU A 176 3.90 12.79 13.21
C GLU A 176 3.96 14.00 14.14
N THR A 177 3.24 15.06 13.79
CA THR A 177 2.97 16.15 14.72
C THR A 177 1.93 15.66 15.71
N THR A 178 2.32 15.55 16.97
CA THR A 178 1.38 15.20 18.05
C THR A 178 0.29 16.27 18.16
N TRP A 179 -0.87 15.90 18.72
CA TRP A 179 -1.94 16.88 18.95
C TRP A 179 -1.46 18.02 19.85
N GLY A 180 -0.56 17.72 20.81
CA GLY A 180 0.12 18.71 21.64
C GLY A 180 0.98 19.66 20.83
N GLU A 181 1.87 19.17 19.96
CA GLU A 181 2.69 20.04 19.10
C GLU A 181 1.83 20.89 18.16
N ARG A 182 0.71 20.37 17.64
CA ARG A 182 -0.22 21.18 16.85
C ARG A 182 -0.89 22.28 17.66
N LEU A 183 -1.19 22.02 18.93
CA LEU A 183 -1.75 23.02 19.85
C LEU A 183 -0.71 24.06 20.25
N PHE A 184 0.51 23.63 20.58
CA PHE A 184 1.57 24.52 21.06
C PHE A 184 2.25 25.30 19.94
N TYR A 185 2.49 24.70 18.77
CA TYR A 185 3.12 25.38 17.62
C TYR A 185 2.10 25.95 16.62
N GLY A 186 0.88 25.42 16.55
CA GLY A 186 -0.14 25.88 15.59
C GLY A 186 -0.88 27.16 15.99
N VAL A 187 -0.87 27.52 17.28
CA VAL A 187 -1.44 28.80 17.76
C VAL A 187 -0.46 29.97 17.53
N GLY A 188 0.84 29.68 17.36
CA GLY A 188 1.89 30.71 17.23
C GLY A 188 2.33 31.06 15.81
N ASN A 189 1.98 30.27 14.78
CA ASN A 189 2.67 30.35 13.47
C ASN A 189 1.74 30.47 12.25
N GLN A 190 0.57 31.09 12.39
CA GLN A 190 -0.28 31.44 11.24
C GLN A 190 0.01 32.81 10.62
N ASN A 191 0.98 33.57 11.14
CA ASN A 191 1.37 34.90 10.64
C ASN A 191 2.90 35.08 10.55
N MET A 192 3.60 34.18 9.86
CA MET A 192 4.93 34.47 9.31
C MET A 192 4.99 34.03 7.86
#